data_AF-A0AB73IK74-F1
#
_entry.id   AF-A0AB73IK74-F1
#
_cell.length_a   1.000
_cell.length_b   1.000
_cell.length_c   1.000
_cell.angle_alpha   90.00
_cell.angle_beta   90.00
_cell.angle_gamma   90.00
#
_symmetry.space_group_name_H-M   'P 1'
#
loop_
_entity.id
_entity.type
_entity.pdbx_description
1 polymer ?
#
loop_
_entity_poly.entity_id
_entity_poly.type
_entity_poly.pdbx_seq_one_letter_code
_entity_poly.pdbx_strand_id
1 'polypeptide(L)'
;MWDEFRPLLERIEGAGTSPADSAVTAAIEKFDSEHVLAAWNKALERKQADPEGAITMARTLLETMCKHILDERDVSYGESPDLPELYRLTSKALNLAPSQHTEGVFRQILGGCQSVVEGLGALRNKLSDAHGTGKRAVKPAARHAELAVNLSGALALYLLATLEATGQTPSGQ
;
A
#
# COMPACT_ATOMS: atom_id res chain seq x y z
N MET A 1 37.35 -14.38 8.58
CA MET A 1 37.13 -14.56 7.13
C MET A 1 35.68 -14.81 6.78
N TRP A 2 35.00 -15.88 7.26
CA TRP A 2 33.56 -16.06 6.97
C TRP A 2 32.65 -14.96 7.56
N ASP A 3 32.92 -14.50 8.78
CA ASP A 3 32.15 -13.41 9.41
C ASP A 3 32.31 -12.04 8.72
N GLU A 4 33.42 -11.81 8.01
CA GLU A 4 33.72 -10.52 7.36
C GLU A 4 32.92 -10.31 6.08
N PHE A 5 32.56 -11.42 5.39
CA PHE A 5 31.74 -11.38 4.18
C PHE A 5 30.26 -11.56 4.45
N ARG A 6 29.86 -11.95 5.67
CA ARG A 6 28.45 -12.17 6.05
C ARG A 6 27.55 -10.96 5.75
N PRO A 7 27.91 -9.71 6.07
CA PRO A 7 27.06 -8.55 5.75
C PRO A 7 26.91 -8.31 4.24
N LEU A 8 27.92 -8.70 3.45
CA LEU A 8 27.91 -8.61 1.98
C LEU A 8 27.05 -9.71 1.36
N LEU A 9 27.15 -10.93 1.88
CA LEU A 9 26.32 -12.06 1.49
C LEU A 9 24.86 -11.83 1.86
N GLU A 10 24.55 -11.37 3.07
CA GLU A 10 23.19 -10.99 3.49
C GLU A 10 22.61 -9.89 2.57
N ARG A 11 23.44 -8.93 2.13
CA ARG A 11 23.02 -7.88 1.18
C ARG A 11 22.72 -8.42 -0.21
N ILE A 12 23.51 -9.39 -0.69
CA ILE A 12 23.39 -10.00 -2.02
C ILE A 12 22.26 -11.04 -2.03
N GLU A 13 22.09 -11.81 -0.97
CA GLU A 13 20.96 -12.72 -0.77
C GLU A 13 19.64 -11.93 -0.63
N GLY A 14 19.72 -10.72 -0.06
CA GLY A 14 18.64 -9.72 -0.07
C GLY A 14 18.40 -9.02 -1.41
N ALA A 15 19.10 -9.36 -2.51
CA ALA A 15 18.98 -8.66 -3.81
C ALA A 15 17.59 -8.75 -4.48
N GLY A 16 16.67 -9.55 -3.92
CA GLY A 16 15.24 -9.55 -4.29
C GLY A 16 14.36 -8.61 -3.48
N THR A 17 14.91 -7.96 -2.45
CA THR A 17 14.22 -7.02 -1.55
C THR A 17 14.66 -5.59 -1.84
N SER A 18 13.68 -4.71 -2.04
CA SER A 18 13.93 -3.27 -2.18
C SER A 18 14.27 -2.67 -0.82
N PRO A 19 15.09 -1.60 -0.72
CA PRO A 19 15.26 -0.85 0.53
C PRO A 19 13.94 -0.35 1.13
N ALA A 20 12.94 -0.09 0.27
CA ALA A 20 11.60 0.25 0.72
C ALA A 20 10.93 -0.92 1.46
N ASP A 21 11.30 -2.16 1.14
CA ASP A 21 10.65 -3.34 1.72
C ASP A 21 10.87 -3.38 3.24
N SER A 22 12.12 -3.20 3.68
CA SER A 22 12.47 -3.19 5.11
C SER A 22 11.82 -2.04 5.87
N ALA A 23 11.74 -0.85 5.28
CA ALA A 23 11.13 0.31 5.93
C ALA A 23 9.61 0.14 6.12
N VAL A 24 8.93 -0.41 5.10
CA VAL A 24 7.50 -0.70 5.15
C VAL A 24 7.20 -1.82 6.14
N THR A 25 8.00 -2.91 6.13
CA THR A 25 7.87 -4.00 7.10
C THR A 25 8.00 -3.48 8.54
N ALA A 26 9.06 -2.72 8.84
CA ALA A 26 9.30 -2.20 10.19
C ALA A 26 8.20 -1.24 10.67
N ALA A 27 7.58 -0.49 9.76
CA ALA A 27 6.46 0.39 10.09
C ALA A 27 5.17 -0.42 10.37
N ILE A 28 4.84 -1.39 9.51
CA ILE A 28 3.66 -2.23 9.69
C ILE A 28 3.77 -3.08 10.97
N GLU A 29 4.96 -3.60 11.30
CA GLU A 29 5.19 -4.36 12.54
C GLU A 29 4.91 -3.54 13.80
N LYS A 30 5.24 -2.24 13.80
CA LYS A 30 4.92 -1.35 14.92
C LYS A 30 3.43 -1.09 15.07
N PHE A 31 2.67 -1.24 13.99
CA PHE A 31 1.25 -0.97 13.94
C PHE A 31 0.38 -2.17 14.40
N ASP A 32 1.00 -3.30 14.76
CA ASP A 32 0.36 -4.49 15.35
C ASP A 32 -0.89 -5.00 14.58
N SER A 33 -0.89 -4.83 13.26
CA SER A 33 -1.98 -5.32 12.41
C SER A 33 -1.54 -6.57 11.66
N GLU A 34 -1.79 -7.74 12.26
CA GLU A 34 -1.45 -9.05 11.68
C GLU A 34 -1.95 -9.20 10.24
N HIS A 35 -3.14 -8.68 9.95
CA HIS A 35 -3.75 -8.73 8.63
C HIS A 35 -3.00 -7.88 7.59
N VAL A 36 -2.52 -6.69 7.98
CA VAL A 36 -1.74 -5.79 7.13
C VAL A 36 -0.37 -6.41 6.85
N LEU A 37 0.29 -6.94 7.88
CA LEU A 37 1.60 -7.60 7.74
C LEU A 37 1.52 -8.84 6.86
N ALA A 38 0.48 -9.67 7.03
CA ALA A 38 0.26 -10.84 6.20
C ALA A 38 0.01 -10.48 4.73
N ALA A 39 -0.77 -9.43 4.45
CA ALA A 39 -1.00 -8.95 3.09
C ALA A 39 0.31 -8.45 2.45
N TRP A 40 1.11 -7.70 3.22
CA TRP A 40 2.41 -7.19 2.78
C TRP A 40 3.41 -8.30 2.45
N ASN A 41 3.62 -9.25 3.35
CA ASN A 41 4.57 -10.35 3.13
C ASN A 41 4.18 -11.20 1.91
N LYS A 42 2.88 -11.51 1.76
CA LYS A 42 2.38 -12.23 0.57
C LYS A 42 2.59 -11.42 -0.70
N ALA A 43 2.46 -10.09 -0.65
CA ALA A 43 2.73 -9.24 -1.80
C ALA A 43 4.21 -9.33 -2.22
N LEU A 44 5.13 -9.31 -1.25
CA LEU A 44 6.57 -9.41 -1.46
C LEU A 44 6.98 -10.77 -2.06
N GLU A 45 6.51 -11.87 -1.48
CA GLU A 45 6.83 -13.24 -1.92
C GLU A 45 6.39 -13.51 -3.36
N ARG A 46 5.25 -12.93 -3.77
CA ARG A 46 4.63 -13.20 -5.06
C ARG A 46 5.17 -12.33 -6.20
N LYS A 47 5.91 -11.24 -5.93
CA LYS A 47 6.34 -10.23 -6.93
C LYS A 47 6.86 -10.84 -8.23
N GLN A 48 7.68 -11.89 -8.13
CA GLN A 48 8.32 -12.55 -9.27
C GLN A 48 7.54 -13.75 -9.80
N ALA A 49 7.08 -14.64 -8.91
CA ALA A 49 6.49 -15.92 -9.28
C ALA A 49 4.98 -15.83 -9.62
N ASP A 50 4.27 -14.86 -9.05
CA ASP A 50 2.84 -14.64 -9.24
C ASP A 50 2.54 -13.12 -9.26
N PRO A 51 2.86 -12.41 -10.37
CA PRO A 51 2.68 -10.96 -10.46
C PRO A 51 1.22 -10.51 -10.24
N GLU A 52 0.25 -11.30 -10.68
CA GLU A 52 -1.17 -11.00 -10.49
C GLU A 52 -1.59 -11.14 -9.03
N GLY A 53 -1.17 -12.20 -8.36
CA GLY A 53 -1.37 -12.36 -6.92
C GLY A 53 -0.70 -11.26 -6.13
N ALA A 54 0.52 -10.85 -6.49
CA ALA A 54 1.22 -9.73 -5.85
C ALA A 54 0.46 -8.40 -5.97
N ILE A 55 -0.09 -8.08 -7.15
CA ILE A 55 -0.94 -6.90 -7.37
C ILE A 55 -2.20 -6.97 -6.50
N THR A 56 -2.81 -8.16 -6.41
CA THR A 56 -4.00 -8.36 -5.57
C THR A 56 -3.67 -8.11 -4.10
N MET A 57 -2.54 -8.63 -3.61
CA MET A 57 -2.10 -8.41 -2.23
C MET A 57 -1.70 -6.95 -1.96
N ALA A 58 -1.08 -6.26 -2.92
CA ALA A 58 -0.78 -4.84 -2.83
C ALA A 58 -2.04 -3.97 -2.68
N ARG A 59 -3.13 -4.36 -3.36
CA ARG A 59 -4.45 -3.76 -3.16
C ARG A 59 -5.03 -4.09 -1.79
N THR A 60 -5.04 -5.37 -1.41
CA THR A 60 -5.57 -5.82 -0.11
C THR A 60 -4.87 -5.10 1.03
N LEU A 61 -3.55 -4.89 0.94
CA LEU A 61 -2.79 -4.09 1.90
C LEU A 61 -3.41 -2.71 2.12
N LEU A 62 -3.67 -1.96 1.04
CA LEU A 62 -4.26 -0.64 1.13
C LEU A 62 -5.71 -0.68 1.62
N GLU A 63 -6.51 -1.65 1.21
CA GLU A 63 -7.88 -1.83 1.71
C GLU A 63 -7.89 -2.07 3.21
N THR A 64 -7.07 -3.00 3.70
CA THR A 64 -6.96 -3.30 5.13
C THR A 64 -6.43 -2.10 5.91
N MET A 65 -5.42 -1.41 5.40
CA MET A 65 -4.88 -0.20 6.04
C MET A 65 -5.93 0.90 6.14
N CYS A 66 -6.65 1.20 5.05
CA CYS A 66 -7.70 2.21 5.05
C CYS A 66 -8.84 1.85 6.01
N LYS A 67 -9.30 0.59 6.00
CA LYS A 67 -10.35 0.13 6.92
C LYS A 67 -9.92 0.29 8.37
N HIS A 68 -8.70 -0.13 8.70
CA HIS A 68 -8.18 -0.02 10.05
C HIS A 68 -8.11 1.44 10.52
N ILE A 69 -7.59 2.35 9.69
CA ILE A 69 -7.57 3.79 10.01
C ILE A 69 -9.00 4.34 10.20
N LEU A 70 -9.95 3.94 9.36
CA LEU A 70 -11.34 4.38 9.48
C LEU A 70 -12.02 3.84 10.73
N ASP A 71 -11.74 2.58 11.10
CA ASP A 71 -12.21 1.96 12.33
C ASP A 71 -11.63 2.70 13.56
N GLU A 72 -10.33 3.03 13.56
CA GLU A 72 -9.70 3.85 14.62
C GLU A 72 -10.27 5.26 14.73
N ARG A 73 -10.72 5.83 13.60
CA ARG A 73 -11.32 7.18 13.54
C ARG A 73 -12.84 7.17 13.71
N ASP A 74 -13.44 6.01 13.97
CA ASP A 74 -14.90 5.83 14.10
C ASP A 74 -15.67 6.37 12.88
N VAL A 75 -15.13 6.14 11.67
CA VAL A 75 -15.74 6.57 10.40
C VAL A 75 -16.31 5.37 9.66
N SER A 76 -17.64 5.34 9.51
CA SER A 76 -18.31 4.30 8.73
C SER A 76 -18.01 4.40 7.23
N TYR A 77 -17.77 3.25 6.58
CA TYR A 77 -17.50 3.11 5.16
C TYR A 77 -18.51 2.22 4.42
N GLY A 78 -19.68 1.96 5.01
CA GLY A 78 -20.72 1.11 4.41
C GLY A 78 -20.35 -0.38 4.36
N GLU A 79 -21.18 -1.18 3.66
CA GLU A 79 -21.07 -2.65 3.69
C GLU A 79 -20.02 -3.22 2.72
N SER A 80 -19.78 -2.55 1.57
CA SER A 80 -18.86 -3.06 0.55
C SER A 80 -18.19 -1.92 -0.24
N PRO A 81 -17.44 -1.02 0.41
CA PRO A 81 -16.73 0.04 -0.29
C PRO A 81 -15.61 -0.54 -1.15
N ASP A 82 -15.34 0.12 -2.27
CA ASP A 82 -14.16 -0.18 -3.06
C ASP A 82 -12.92 0.56 -2.55
N LEU A 83 -11.74 0.18 -3.06
CA LEU A 83 -10.48 0.78 -2.63
C LEU A 83 -10.45 2.32 -2.84
N PRO A 84 -10.86 2.87 -4.00
CA PRO A 84 -10.97 4.32 -4.17
C PRO A 84 -11.85 5.01 -3.13
N GLU A 85 -13.01 4.42 -2.80
CA GLU A 85 -13.92 4.96 -1.79
C GLU A 85 -13.29 4.95 -0.40
N LEU A 86 -12.70 3.82 0.01
CA LEU A 86 -11.97 3.67 1.27
C LEU A 86 -10.86 4.71 1.40
N TYR A 87 -10.05 4.89 0.36
CA TYR A 87 -8.95 5.84 0.38
C TYR A 87 -9.43 7.29 0.45
N ARG A 88 -10.51 7.63 -0.24
CA ARG A 88 -11.11 8.97 -0.18
C ARG A 88 -11.61 9.30 1.23
N LEU A 89 -12.28 8.35 1.89
CA LEU A 89 -12.74 8.51 3.27
C LEU A 89 -11.56 8.64 4.23
N THR A 90 -10.54 7.78 4.07
CA THR A 90 -9.32 7.78 4.89
C THR A 90 -8.57 9.10 4.74
N SER A 91 -8.39 9.58 3.51
CA SER A 91 -7.73 10.85 3.22
C SER A 91 -8.46 12.01 3.87
N LYS A 92 -9.80 12.02 3.85
CA LYS A 92 -10.60 13.03 4.55
C LYS A 92 -10.45 12.94 6.07
N ALA A 93 -10.47 11.74 6.63
CA ALA A 93 -10.35 11.49 8.07
C ALA A 93 -8.97 11.90 8.63
N LEU A 94 -7.91 11.72 7.84
CA LEU A 94 -6.54 12.11 8.18
C LEU A 94 -6.20 13.56 7.81
N ASN A 95 -7.16 14.34 7.33
CA ASN A 95 -6.95 15.70 6.82
C ASN A 95 -5.87 15.78 5.71
N LEU A 96 -5.85 14.75 4.86
CA LEU A 96 -4.99 14.60 3.68
C LEU A 96 -5.74 14.87 2.37
N ALA A 97 -7.02 15.28 2.42
CA ALA A 97 -7.74 15.51 1.18
C ALA A 97 -7.15 16.74 0.45
N PRO A 98 -6.97 16.69 -0.88
CA PRO A 98 -6.47 17.83 -1.65
C PRO A 98 -7.28 19.12 -1.43
N SER A 99 -8.57 19.00 -1.09
CA SER A 99 -9.48 20.09 -0.75
C SER A 99 -9.22 20.73 0.63
N GLN A 100 -8.47 20.06 1.51
CA GLN A 100 -8.13 20.51 2.86
C GLN A 100 -6.77 21.24 2.91
N HIS A 101 -6.04 21.32 1.80
CA HIS A 101 -4.74 21.99 1.71
C HIS A 101 -4.79 23.22 0.80
N THR A 102 -4.23 24.33 1.27
CA THR A 102 -4.15 25.61 0.53
C THR A 102 -3.00 25.61 -0.49
N GLU A 103 -1.92 24.91 -0.19
CA GLU A 103 -0.72 24.84 -1.03
C GLU A 103 -0.92 23.96 -2.28
N GLY A 104 -0.74 24.55 -3.47
CA GLY A 104 -0.98 23.88 -4.74
C GLY A 104 -0.10 22.63 -4.98
N VAL A 105 1.13 22.63 -4.46
CA VAL A 105 2.07 21.51 -4.63
C VAL A 105 1.61 20.26 -3.88
N PHE A 106 1.21 20.40 -2.62
CA PHE A 106 0.68 19.28 -1.84
C PHE A 106 -0.61 18.73 -2.46
N ARG A 107 -1.49 19.61 -2.95
CA ARG A 107 -2.71 19.20 -3.67
C ARG A 107 -2.40 18.32 -4.88
N GLN A 108 -1.36 18.65 -5.64
CA GLN A 108 -0.95 17.87 -6.82
C GLN A 108 -0.42 16.49 -6.43
N ILE A 109 0.43 16.41 -5.41
CA ILE A 109 0.98 15.13 -4.92
C ILE A 109 -0.15 14.22 -4.42
N LEU A 110 -1.02 14.74 -3.56
CA LEU A 110 -2.14 14.00 -2.98
C LEU A 110 -3.15 13.56 -4.06
N GLY A 111 -3.40 14.42 -5.06
CA GLY A 111 -4.18 14.04 -6.25
C GLY A 111 -3.52 12.90 -7.04
N GLY A 112 -2.20 12.92 -7.18
CA GLY A 112 -1.45 11.82 -7.80
C GLY A 112 -1.56 10.50 -7.02
N CYS A 113 -1.49 10.54 -5.68
CA CYS A 113 -1.74 9.39 -4.83
C CYS A 113 -3.13 8.81 -5.05
N GLN A 114 -4.14 9.66 -5.16
CA GLN A 114 -5.50 9.21 -5.46
C GLN A 114 -5.61 8.53 -6.83
N SER A 115 -4.99 9.09 -7.88
CA SER A 115 -4.95 8.44 -9.20
C SER A 115 -4.23 7.09 -9.18
N VAL A 116 -3.17 6.94 -8.37
CA VAL A 116 -2.49 5.65 -8.18
C VAL A 116 -3.44 4.63 -7.56
N VAL A 117 -4.17 5.00 -6.51
CA VAL A 117 -5.13 4.12 -5.83
C VAL A 117 -6.27 3.72 -6.77
N GLU A 118 -6.80 4.65 -7.55
CA GLU A 118 -7.79 4.37 -8.60
C GLU A 118 -7.27 3.36 -9.63
N GLY A 119 -6.03 3.56 -10.09
CA GLY A 119 -5.34 2.65 -11.00
C GLY A 119 -5.19 1.24 -10.43
N LEU A 120 -4.75 1.12 -9.17
CA LEU A 120 -4.62 -0.15 -8.46
C LEU A 120 -5.98 -0.86 -8.28
N GLY A 121 -7.03 -0.10 -7.94
CA GLY A 121 -8.40 -0.60 -7.82
C GLY A 121 -8.91 -1.19 -9.14
N ALA A 122 -8.70 -0.48 -10.25
CA ALA A 122 -9.11 -0.88 -11.58
C ALA A 122 -8.32 -2.06 -12.16
N LEU A 123 -7.04 -2.19 -11.79
CA LEU A 123 -6.15 -3.24 -12.30
C LEU A 123 -6.66 -4.65 -11.96
N ARG A 124 -7.21 -4.85 -10.76
CA ARG A 124 -7.84 -6.14 -10.37
C ARG A 124 -9.02 -6.50 -11.27
N ASN A 125 -9.93 -5.55 -11.53
CA ASN A 125 -11.13 -5.81 -12.30
C ASN A 125 -10.76 -6.22 -13.74
N LYS A 126 -9.79 -5.54 -14.34
CA LYS A 126 -9.26 -5.91 -15.67
C LYS A 126 -8.57 -7.28 -15.68
N LEU A 127 -7.91 -7.67 -14.60
CA LEU A 127 -7.27 -8.99 -14.48
C LEU A 127 -8.29 -10.12 -14.29
N SER A 128 -9.32 -9.90 -13.48
CA SER A 128 -10.47 -10.82 -13.38
C SER A 128 -11.21 -10.98 -14.72
N ASP A 129 -11.48 -9.90 -15.44
CA ASP A 129 -12.18 -9.94 -16.74
C ASP A 129 -11.33 -10.61 -17.84
N ALA A 130 -10.00 -10.47 -17.76
CA ALA A 130 -9.05 -11.11 -18.66
C ALA A 130 -9.01 -12.64 -18.49
N HIS A 131 -9.44 -13.17 -17.33
CA HIS A 131 -9.63 -14.61 -17.16
C HIS A 131 -10.90 -15.14 -17.84
N GLY A 132 -11.90 -14.28 -18.10
CA GLY A 132 -13.15 -14.64 -18.76
C GLY A 132 -13.18 -14.41 -20.29
N THR A 133 -12.26 -13.62 -20.84
CA THR A 133 -12.28 -13.21 -22.27
C THR A 133 -11.06 -13.69 -23.04
N GLY A 134 -11.30 -14.49 -24.09
CA GLY A 134 -10.28 -15.28 -24.79
C GLY A 134 -9.15 -14.50 -25.49
N LYS A 135 -8.04 -15.22 -25.71
CA LYS A 135 -6.89 -14.99 -26.61
C LYS A 135 -6.11 -13.66 -26.56
N ARG A 136 -6.56 -12.61 -25.86
CA ARG A 136 -5.84 -11.31 -25.72
C ARG A 136 -5.78 -10.74 -24.30
N ALA A 137 -5.83 -11.61 -23.29
CA ALA A 137 -5.57 -11.24 -21.90
C ALA A 137 -4.13 -10.72 -21.72
N VAL A 138 -3.96 -9.45 -21.36
CA VAL A 138 -2.64 -8.88 -21.00
C VAL A 138 -2.29 -9.35 -19.60
N LYS A 139 -1.34 -10.29 -19.49
CA LYS A 139 -0.83 -10.76 -18.19
C LYS A 139 0.17 -9.75 -17.61
N PRO A 140 0.09 -9.40 -16.32
CA PRO A 140 1.09 -8.56 -15.68
C PRO A 140 2.45 -9.27 -15.65
N ALA A 141 3.48 -8.61 -16.18
CA ALA A 141 4.86 -8.97 -15.91
C ALA A 141 5.29 -8.57 -14.48
N ALA A 142 6.33 -9.21 -13.95
CA ALA A 142 6.89 -8.96 -12.61
C ALA A 142 7.18 -7.48 -12.33
N ARG A 143 7.71 -6.73 -13.30
CA ARG A 143 7.95 -5.28 -13.16
C ARG A 143 6.69 -4.46 -12.83
N HIS A 144 5.52 -4.89 -13.28
CA HIS A 144 4.26 -4.20 -12.97
C HIS A 144 3.80 -4.52 -11.55
N ALA A 145 4.00 -5.76 -11.10
CA ALA A 145 3.75 -6.15 -9.72
C ALA A 145 4.69 -5.42 -8.76
N GLU A 146 5.97 -5.33 -9.09
CA GLU A 146 6.95 -4.57 -8.32
C GLU A 146 6.54 -3.10 -8.17
N LEU A 147 6.13 -2.45 -9.26
CA LEU A 147 5.60 -1.08 -9.20
C LEU A 147 4.37 -0.99 -8.27
N ALA A 148 3.39 -1.88 -8.43
CA ALA A 148 2.17 -1.87 -7.63
C ALA A 148 2.46 -2.07 -6.13
N VAL A 149 3.31 -3.04 -5.79
CA VAL A 149 3.71 -3.36 -4.41
C VAL A 149 4.46 -2.19 -3.78
N ASN A 150 5.41 -1.58 -4.51
CA ASN A 150 6.16 -0.43 -4.01
C ASN A 150 5.27 0.80 -3.80
N LEU A 151 4.35 1.08 -4.73
CA LEU A 151 3.39 2.18 -4.58
C LEU A 151 2.46 1.97 -3.39
N SER A 152 1.91 0.76 -3.23
CA SER A 152 1.09 0.41 -2.07
C SER A 152 1.87 0.51 -0.76
N GLY A 153 3.10 0.01 -0.70
CA GLY A 153 3.94 0.08 0.50
C GLY A 153 4.26 1.52 0.89
N ALA A 154 4.64 2.36 -0.07
CA ALA A 154 4.92 3.77 0.17
C ALA A 154 3.69 4.54 0.67
N LEU A 155 2.50 4.28 0.09
CA LEU A 155 1.25 4.86 0.54
C LEU A 155 0.87 4.39 1.95
N ALA A 156 0.99 3.09 2.23
CA ALA A 156 0.72 2.53 3.55
C ALA A 156 1.61 3.17 4.62
N LEU A 157 2.91 3.31 4.34
CA LEU A 157 3.86 3.98 5.23
C LEU A 157 3.46 5.44 5.50
N TYR A 158 3.07 6.18 4.46
CA TYR A 158 2.66 7.57 4.60
C TYR A 158 1.36 7.72 5.41
N LEU A 159 0.37 6.87 5.16
CA LEU A 159 -0.90 6.86 5.90
C LEU A 159 -0.66 6.57 7.38
N LEU A 160 0.17 5.56 7.68
CA LEU A 160 0.52 5.20 9.04
C LEU A 160 1.27 6.33 9.76
N ALA A 161 2.30 6.89 9.14
CA ALA A 161 3.04 8.02 9.71
C ALA A 161 2.12 9.23 9.98
N THR A 162 1.13 9.47 9.11
CA THR A 162 0.14 10.53 9.30
C THR A 162 -0.80 10.22 10.47
N LEU A 163 -1.24 8.97 10.60
CA LEU A 163 -2.07 8.52 11.72
C LEU A 163 -1.34 8.69 13.05
N GLU A 164 -0.07 8.27 13.14
CA GLU A 164 0.77 8.44 14.32
C GLU A 164 0.93 9.93 14.69
N ALA A 165 1.25 10.76 13.71
CA ALA A 165 1.44 12.20 13.92
C ALA A 165 0.14 12.89 14.41
N THR A 166 -1.02 12.44 13.94
CA THR A 166 -2.32 12.99 14.34
C THR A 166 -2.82 12.40 15.67
N GLY A 167 -2.45 11.15 15.99
CA GLY A 167 -2.71 10.51 17.28
C GLY A 167 -1.86 11.03 18.44
N GLN A 168 -0.70 11.63 18.16
CA GLN A 168 0.20 12.23 19.17
C GLN A 168 -0.13 13.69 19.51
N THR A 169 -1.25 14.25 19.05
CA THR A 169 -1.66 15.61 19.45
C THR A 169 -1.93 15.61 20.97
N PRO A 170 -1.16 16.35 21.79
CA PRO A 170 -1.42 16.42 23.22
C PRO A 170 -2.76 17.11 23.42
N SER A 171 -3.67 16.45 24.12
CA SER A 171 -4.83 17.08 24.70
C SER A 171 -4.37 18.17 25.67
N GLY A 172 -4.35 19.41 25.18
CA GLY A 172 -4.27 20.63 25.98
C GLY A 172 -2.92 21.35 25.93
N GLN A 173 -2.92 22.51 25.27
CA GLN A 173 -2.55 23.80 25.87
C GLN A 173 -3.52 24.88 25.37
#